data_AF-A0A973PDV9-F1
#
_entry.id   AF-A0A973PDV9-F1
#
_cell.length_a   1.000
_cell.length_b   1.000
_cell.length_c   1.000
_cell.angle_alpha   90.00
_cell.angle_beta   90.00
_cell.angle_gamma   90.00
#
_symmetry.space_group_name_H-M   'P 1'
#
loop_
_entity.id
_entity.type
_entity.pdbx_description
1 polymer ?
#
loop_
_entity_poly.entity_id
_entity_poly.type
_entity_poly.pdbx_seq_one_letter_code
_entity_poly.pdbx_strand_id
1 'polypeptide(L)'
;MIGKVGGRAVPRELLDRRIRELRDGPLRAAMPVPGTSEDRQLARWLTQVILTEELCEAEALRLGLAPVEGEPLDRIAAVELGSINAAAYNGSPWVRALFPHLTAGVEVPAAWREPSVVAAPDRFFVRHRIFADPA
;
A
#
# COMPACT_ATOMS: atom_id res chain seq x y z
N MET A 1 18.92 -7.01 7.19
CA MET A 1 17.49 -7.37 7.29
C MET A 1 16.65 -6.13 7.53
N ILE A 2 15.41 -6.10 7.06
CA ILE A 2 14.44 -5.01 7.28
C ILE A 2 13.31 -5.39 8.24
N GLY A 3 13.14 -6.68 8.52
CA GLY A 3 12.15 -7.21 9.45
C GLY A 3 12.16 -8.74 9.46
N LYS A 4 11.20 -9.33 10.19
CA LYS A 4 10.95 -10.79 10.18
C LYS A 4 9.47 -11.06 9.91
N VAL A 5 9.20 -12.08 9.11
CA VAL A 5 7.85 -12.59 8.81
C VAL A 5 7.86 -14.09 9.07
N GLY A 6 6.95 -14.58 9.92
CA GLY A 6 6.91 -16.01 10.27
C GLY A 6 8.23 -16.56 10.81
N GLY A 7 9.01 -15.75 11.53
CA GLY A 7 10.35 -16.11 12.02
C GLY A 7 11.48 -16.05 10.98
N ARG A 8 11.16 -15.92 9.68
CA ARG A 8 12.13 -15.75 8.60
C ARG A 8 12.58 -14.30 8.50
N ALA A 9 13.89 -14.07 8.36
CA ALA A 9 14.43 -12.73 8.18
C ALA A 9 14.22 -12.25 6.74
N VAL A 10 13.70 -11.04 6.58
CA VAL A 10 13.53 -10.40 5.27
C VAL A 10 14.80 -9.60 4.95
N PRO A 11 15.49 -9.90 3.84
CA PRO A 11 16.77 -9.27 3.47
C PRO A 11 16.62 -7.77 3.22
N ARG A 12 17.68 -6.99 3.51
CA ARG A 12 17.67 -5.54 3.24
C ARG A 12 17.80 -5.25 1.74
N GLU A 13 18.41 -6.16 1.03
CA GLU A 13 18.67 -6.12 -0.39
C GLU A 13 17.39 -5.94 -1.22
N LEU A 14 16.24 -6.43 -0.73
CA LEU A 14 14.91 -6.22 -1.34
C LEU A 14 14.50 -4.75 -1.30
N LEU A 15 14.67 -4.10 -0.15
CA LEU A 15 14.40 -2.67 0.00
C LEU A 15 15.31 -1.84 -0.90
N ASP A 16 16.60 -2.14 -0.87
CA ASP A 16 17.58 -1.40 -1.67
C ASP A 16 17.30 -1.57 -3.17
N ARG A 17 16.86 -2.76 -3.61
CA ARG A 17 16.40 -3.01 -4.99
C ARG A 17 15.18 -2.17 -5.35
N ARG A 18 14.12 -2.19 -4.54
CA ARG A 18 12.89 -1.39 -4.79
C ARG A 18 13.18 0.11 -4.81
N ILE A 19 14.06 0.61 -3.95
CA ILE A 19 14.48 2.02 -3.97
C ILE A 19 15.18 2.35 -5.29
N ARG A 20 16.10 1.49 -5.77
CA ARG A 20 16.75 1.69 -7.08
C ARG A 20 15.74 1.69 -8.21
N GLU A 21 14.83 0.72 -8.26
CA GLU A 21 13.77 0.64 -9.28
C GLU A 21 12.93 1.92 -9.34
N LEU A 22 12.59 2.52 -8.20
CA LEU A 22 11.87 3.80 -8.16
C LEU A 22 12.72 4.99 -8.63
N ARG A 23 14.02 5.01 -8.28
CA ARG A 23 14.96 6.06 -8.72
C ARG A 23 15.27 5.99 -10.21
N ASP A 24 15.24 4.79 -10.79
CA ASP A 24 15.49 4.57 -12.21
C ASP A 24 14.20 4.58 -13.04
N GLY A 25 13.05 4.59 -12.36
CA GLY A 25 11.73 4.43 -12.97
C GLY A 25 11.05 5.74 -13.42
N PRO A 26 9.80 5.63 -13.89
CA PRO A 26 9.00 6.77 -14.35
C PRO A 26 8.76 7.82 -13.26
N LEU A 27 8.73 7.40 -11.99
CA LEU A 27 8.48 8.25 -10.83
C LEU A 27 9.74 8.92 -10.27
N ARG A 28 10.90 8.78 -10.93
CA ARG A 28 12.19 9.32 -10.43
C ARG A 28 12.14 10.80 -10.05
N ALA A 29 11.36 11.61 -10.76
CA ALA A 29 11.25 13.05 -10.51
C ALA A 29 10.53 13.39 -9.19
N ALA A 30 9.73 12.46 -8.66
CA ALA A 30 9.04 12.58 -7.39
C ALA A 30 9.85 12.02 -6.20
N MET A 31 11.07 11.53 -6.46
CA MET A 31 11.86 10.85 -5.43
C MET A 31 12.49 11.85 -4.47
N PRO A 32 12.42 11.61 -3.15
CA PRO A 32 13.16 12.37 -2.17
C PRO A 32 14.66 12.36 -2.46
N VAL A 33 15.31 13.49 -2.12
CA VAL A 33 16.77 13.63 -2.19
C VAL A 33 17.39 12.61 -1.21
N PRO A 34 18.38 11.80 -1.65
CA PRO A 34 19.03 10.83 -0.78
C PRO A 34 19.54 11.43 0.53
N GLY A 35 19.34 10.74 1.65
CA GLY A 35 19.81 11.14 2.98
C GLY A 35 18.89 12.12 3.73
N THR A 36 17.85 12.65 3.09
CA THR A 36 16.85 13.51 3.75
C THR A 36 15.93 12.73 4.69
N SER A 37 15.15 13.45 5.51
CA SER A 37 14.08 12.84 6.31
C SER A 37 13.05 12.15 5.42
N GLU A 38 12.66 12.77 4.31
CA GLU A 38 11.71 12.21 3.34
C GLU A 38 12.22 10.91 2.71
N ASP A 39 13.51 10.81 2.40
CA ASP A 39 14.15 9.58 1.92
C ASP A 39 14.06 8.46 2.96
N ARG A 40 14.28 8.78 4.24
CA ARG A 40 14.08 7.80 5.34
C ARG A 40 12.62 7.39 5.50
N GLN A 41 11.68 8.32 5.30
CA GLN A 41 10.25 8.04 5.36
C GLN A 41 9.82 7.14 4.22
N LEU A 42 10.32 7.37 3.00
CA LEU A 42 10.10 6.49 1.86
C LEU A 42 10.66 5.09 2.14
N ALA A 43 11.89 4.99 2.64
CA ALA A 43 12.51 3.69 2.96
C ALA A 43 11.71 2.94 4.05
N ARG A 44 11.18 3.64 5.05
CA ARG A 44 10.31 3.08 6.08
C ARG A 44 8.98 2.60 5.51
N TRP A 45 8.34 3.40 4.66
CA TRP A 45 7.09 3.04 4.01
C TRP A 45 7.27 1.83 3.09
N LEU A 46 8.32 1.81 2.26
CA LEU A 46 8.65 0.65 1.43
C LEU A 46 8.94 -0.60 2.24
N THR A 47 9.59 -0.47 3.40
CA THR A 47 9.77 -1.60 4.31
C THR A 47 8.42 -2.17 4.73
N GLN A 48 7.42 -1.35 5.05
CA GLN A 48 6.09 -1.83 5.40
C GLN A 48 5.41 -2.52 4.22
N VAL A 49 5.51 -1.96 3.00
CA VAL A 49 4.98 -2.60 1.79
C VAL A 49 5.60 -3.98 1.57
N ILE A 50 6.93 -4.08 1.59
CA ILE A 50 7.64 -5.36 1.39
C ILE A 50 7.26 -6.37 2.48
N LEU A 51 7.22 -5.97 3.75
CA LEU A 51 6.84 -6.89 4.82
C LEU A 51 5.38 -7.36 4.70
N THR A 52 4.47 -6.51 4.20
CA THR A 52 3.10 -6.92 3.88
C THR A 52 3.07 -7.92 2.72
N GLU A 53 3.83 -7.67 1.65
CA GLU A 53 3.94 -8.60 0.51
C GLU A 53 4.45 -9.98 0.95
N GLU A 54 5.54 -10.02 1.74
CA GLU A 54 6.13 -11.25 2.28
C GLU A 54 5.18 -11.98 3.23
N LEU A 55 4.42 -11.25 4.06
CA LEU A 55 3.39 -11.81 4.92
C LEU A 55 2.27 -12.47 4.10
N CYS A 56 1.77 -11.76 3.09
CA CYS A 56 0.71 -12.28 2.24
C CYS A 56 1.16 -13.49 1.42
N GLU A 57 2.39 -13.49 0.90
CA GLU A 57 2.96 -14.66 0.23
C GLU A 57 3.06 -15.86 1.16
N ALA A 58 3.64 -15.68 2.36
CA ALA A 58 3.76 -16.77 3.33
C ALA A 58 2.39 -17.35 3.71
N GLU A 59 1.38 -16.49 3.91
CA GLU A 59 0.04 -16.92 4.28
C GLU A 59 -0.72 -17.56 3.11
N ALA A 60 -0.60 -17.00 1.90
CA ALA A 60 -1.19 -17.58 0.69
C ALA A 60 -0.64 -19.00 0.42
N LEU A 61 0.68 -19.18 0.55
CA LEU A 61 1.33 -20.49 0.44
C LEU A 61 0.84 -21.46 1.52
N ARG A 62 0.69 -20.99 2.77
CA ARG A 62 0.15 -21.80 3.88
C ARG A 62 -1.27 -22.27 3.61
N LEU A 63 -2.08 -21.44 2.95
CA LEU A 63 -3.46 -21.73 2.57
C LEU A 63 -3.59 -22.51 1.24
N GLY A 64 -2.48 -22.77 0.54
CA GLY A 64 -2.49 -23.47 -0.74
C GLY A 64 -3.05 -22.65 -1.90
N LEU A 65 -3.00 -21.32 -1.81
CA LEU A 65 -3.44 -20.42 -2.87
C LEU A 65 -2.36 -20.30 -3.97
N ALA A 66 -2.78 -19.96 -5.18
CA ALA A 66 -1.91 -19.65 -6.30
C ALA A 66 -1.79 -18.11 -6.48
N PRO A 67 -0.66 -17.59 -6.99
CA PRO A 67 -0.52 -16.15 -7.24
C PRO A 67 -1.51 -15.71 -8.32
N VAL A 68 -2.12 -14.53 -8.14
CA VAL A 68 -3.11 -13.99 -9.08
C VAL A 68 -2.54 -12.76 -9.77
N GLU A 69 -2.38 -12.86 -11.08
CA GLU A 69 -2.10 -11.68 -11.90
C GLU A 69 -3.35 -10.84 -12.09
N GLY A 70 -3.16 -9.52 -12.21
CA GLY A 70 -4.26 -8.59 -12.35
C GLY A 70 -3.79 -7.16 -12.52
N GLU A 71 -4.71 -6.33 -12.98
CA GLU A 71 -4.49 -4.90 -13.12
C GLU A 71 -4.35 -4.24 -11.74
N PRO A 72 -3.64 -3.10 -11.66
CA PRO A 72 -3.62 -2.27 -10.46
C PRO A 72 -5.04 -1.85 -10.06
N LEU A 73 -5.24 -1.62 -8.77
CA LEU A 73 -6.45 -0.99 -8.25
C LEU A 73 -6.68 0.36 -8.94
N ASP A 74 -7.94 0.67 -9.21
CA ASP A 74 -8.31 2.03 -9.58
C ASP A 74 -8.06 3.00 -8.41
N ARG A 75 -8.10 4.30 -8.73
CA ARG A 75 -7.73 5.35 -7.77
C ARG A 75 -8.63 5.38 -6.52
N ILE A 76 -9.92 5.08 -6.65
CA ILE A 76 -10.86 5.11 -5.52
C ILE A 76 -10.57 3.91 -4.62
N ALA A 77 -10.52 2.71 -5.19
CA ALA A 77 -10.21 1.48 -4.45
C ALA A 77 -8.86 1.55 -3.73
N ALA A 78 -7.84 2.16 -4.37
CA ALA A 78 -6.53 2.35 -3.75
C ALA A 78 -6.57 3.28 -2.53
N VAL A 79 -7.40 4.33 -2.56
CA VAL A 79 -7.59 5.24 -1.42
C VAL A 79 -8.31 4.54 -0.27
N GLU A 80 -9.38 3.80 -0.58
CA GLU A 80 -10.18 3.07 0.41
C GLU A 80 -9.37 1.95 1.09
N LEU A 81 -8.56 1.22 0.32
CA LEU A 81 -7.72 0.16 0.86
C LEU A 81 -6.55 0.70 1.71
N GLY A 82 -6.17 1.96 1.45
CA GLY A 82 -5.10 2.65 2.16
C GLY A 82 -3.71 2.39 1.59
N SER A 83 -2.82 3.34 1.81
CA SER A 83 -1.51 3.46 1.13
C SER A 83 -0.68 2.17 1.04
N ILE A 84 -0.34 1.55 2.17
CA ILE A 84 0.56 0.37 2.19
C ILE A 84 -0.10 -0.83 1.52
N ASN A 85 -1.37 -1.09 1.84
CA ASN A 85 -2.10 -2.24 1.32
C ASN A 85 -2.35 -2.10 -0.18
N ALA A 86 -2.70 -0.91 -0.65
CA ALA A 86 -2.86 -0.63 -2.09
C ALA A 86 -1.54 -0.81 -2.85
N ALA A 87 -0.42 -0.32 -2.30
CA ALA A 87 0.89 -0.52 -2.92
C ALA A 87 1.28 -2.01 -2.96
N ALA A 88 1.07 -2.75 -1.87
CA ALA A 88 1.34 -4.19 -1.80
C ALA A 88 0.43 -4.99 -2.76
N TYR A 89 -0.86 -4.65 -2.84
CA TYR A 89 -1.81 -5.28 -3.76
C TYR A 89 -1.41 -5.07 -5.23
N ASN A 90 -1.01 -3.84 -5.58
CA ASN A 90 -0.56 -3.54 -6.94
C ASN A 90 0.79 -4.21 -7.26
N GLY A 91 1.68 -4.32 -6.27
CA GLY A 91 3.04 -4.81 -6.43
C GLY A 91 3.24 -6.33 -6.31
N SER A 92 2.25 -7.08 -5.81
CA SER A 92 2.41 -8.52 -5.54
C SER A 92 1.17 -9.35 -5.93
N PRO A 93 1.34 -10.39 -6.78
CA PRO A 93 0.25 -11.30 -7.14
C PRO A 93 -0.21 -12.17 -5.96
N TRP A 94 0.62 -12.33 -4.92
CA TRP A 94 0.24 -13.05 -3.70
C TRP A 94 -0.72 -12.25 -2.82
N VAL A 95 -0.52 -10.93 -2.74
CA VAL A 95 -1.46 -10.04 -2.03
C VAL A 95 -2.81 -10.06 -2.75
N ARG A 96 -2.81 -10.03 -4.08
CA ARG A 96 -4.03 -10.18 -4.90
C ARG A 96 -4.73 -11.52 -4.69
N ALA A 97 -3.99 -12.61 -4.55
CA ALA A 97 -4.56 -13.93 -4.29
C ALA A 97 -5.20 -14.05 -2.91
N LEU A 98 -4.55 -13.48 -1.90
CA LEU A 98 -5.00 -13.59 -0.51
C LEU A 98 -6.19 -12.66 -0.22
N PHE A 99 -6.24 -11.49 -0.84
CA PHE A 99 -7.29 -10.49 -0.62
C PHE A 99 -8.74 -11.05 -0.74
N PRO A 100 -9.17 -11.69 -1.84
CA PRO A 100 -10.52 -12.24 -1.95
C PRO A 100 -10.77 -13.37 -0.95
N HIS A 101 -9.75 -14.16 -0.61
CA HIS A 101 -9.87 -15.21 0.39
C HIS A 101 -10.16 -14.63 1.79
N LEU A 102 -9.46 -13.56 2.17
CA LEU A 102 -9.66 -12.88 3.45
C LEU A 102 -11.00 -12.16 3.53
N THR A 103 -11.47 -11.57 2.43
CA THR A 103 -12.68 -10.76 2.42
C THR A 103 -13.96 -11.55 2.16
N ALA A 104 -13.87 -12.78 1.64
CA ALA A 104 -15.04 -13.61 1.34
C ALA A 104 -16.00 -13.84 2.52
N GLY A 105 -15.48 -13.85 3.75
CA GLY A 105 -16.27 -14.03 4.97
C GLY A 105 -16.56 -12.74 5.75
N VAL A 106 -16.17 -11.57 5.22
CA VAL A 106 -16.30 -10.30 5.94
C VAL A 106 -17.60 -9.62 5.53
N GLU A 107 -18.56 -9.60 6.45
CA GLU A 107 -19.78 -8.82 6.31
C GLU A 107 -19.68 -7.53 7.13
N VAL A 108 -19.80 -6.37 6.47
CA VAL A 108 -19.94 -5.08 7.18
C VAL A 108 -21.33 -5.05 7.83
N PRO A 109 -21.48 -4.88 9.16
CA PRO A 109 -22.79 -4.85 9.79
C PRO A 109 -23.72 -3.78 9.19
N ALA A 110 -25.01 -4.07 9.06
CA ALA A 110 -25.98 -3.13 8.45
C ALA A 110 -26.02 -1.77 9.16
N ALA A 111 -25.85 -1.74 10.49
CA ALA A 111 -25.78 -0.51 11.28
C ALA A 111 -24.56 0.37 10.95
N TRP A 112 -23.53 -0.16 10.28
CA TRP A 112 -22.36 0.61 9.84
C TRP A 112 -22.47 1.05 8.38
N ARG A 113 -23.48 0.54 7.67
CA ARG A 113 -23.82 0.92 6.30
C ARG A 113 -24.87 2.04 6.31
N GLU A 114 -24.83 2.95 7.28
CA GLU A 114 -25.70 4.13 7.22
C GLU A 114 -25.50 4.78 5.85
N PRO A 115 -26.54 4.81 4.99
CA PRO A 115 -26.40 5.48 3.71
C PRO A 115 -26.04 6.91 4.04
N SER A 116 -24.98 7.44 3.42
CA SER A 116 -24.77 8.87 3.42
C SER A 116 -26.02 9.53 2.84
N VAL A 117 -26.95 9.95 3.71
CA VAL A 117 -28.12 10.76 3.33
C VAL A 117 -27.68 12.17 2.90
N VAL A 118 -26.39 12.49 3.08
CA VAL A 118 -25.78 13.63 2.43
C VAL A 118 -25.71 13.31 0.94
N ALA A 119 -26.64 13.89 0.17
CA ALA A 119 -26.46 14.06 -1.27
C ALA A 119 -25.02 14.52 -1.47
N ALA A 120 -24.22 13.73 -2.20
CA ALA A 120 -22.82 14.05 -2.43
C ALA A 120 -22.79 15.51 -2.90
N PRO A 121 -22.19 16.46 -2.15
CA PRO A 121 -22.02 17.78 -2.68
C PRO A 121 -21.21 17.61 -3.96
N ASP A 122 -21.65 18.21 -5.07
CA ASP A 122 -20.97 18.11 -6.37
C ASP A 122 -19.46 18.44 -6.27
N ARG A 123 -19.05 19.14 -5.20
CA ARG A 123 -17.65 19.46 -4.88
C ARG A 123 -17.40 19.38 -3.36
N PHE A 124 -16.44 18.56 -2.97
CA PHE A 124 -15.76 18.70 -1.68
C PHE A 124 -14.66 19.76 -1.81
N PHE A 125 -14.76 20.86 -1.07
CA PHE A 125 -13.67 21.83 -0.96
C PHE A 125 -12.79 21.48 0.22
N VAL A 126 -11.59 20.94 -0.05
CA VAL A 126 -10.58 20.72 0.97
C VAL A 126 -9.61 21.90 0.97
N ARG A 127 -9.70 22.76 1.99
CA ARG A 127 -8.73 23.83 2.23
C ARG A 127 -7.61 23.30 3.12
N HIS A 128 -6.49 22.92 2.52
CA HIS A 128 -5.26 22.67 3.27
C HIS A 128 -4.48 23.97 3.43
N ARG A 129 -4.23 24.38 4.68
CA ARG A 129 -3.30 25.48 4.99
C ARG A 129 -1.97 24.85 5.40
N ILE A 130 -1.14 24.49 4.42
CA ILE A 130 0.15 23.83 4.71
C ILE A 130 1.24 24.86 5.02
N PHE A 131 1.10 26.10 4.53
CA PHE A 131 2.00 27.21 4.83
C PHE A 131 1.20 28.48 5.10
N ALA A 132 1.75 29.40 5.90
CA ALA A 132 1.24 30.76 6.00
C ALA A 132 1.61 31.53 4.73
N ASP A 133 0.73 32.42 4.26
CA ASP A 133 1.07 33.32 3.16
C ASP A 133 2.29 34.16 3.54
N PRO A 134 3.30 34.30 2.64
CA PRO A 134 4.39 35.23 2.87
C PRO A 134 3.84 36.66 2.91
N ALA A 135 4.33 37.43 3.89
CA ALA A 135 3.97 38.83 4.11
C ALA A 135 4.35 39.75 2.94
#